data_AF-A0A6P0LD58-F1
#
_entry.id   AF-A0A6P0LD58-F1
#
_cell.length_a   1.000
_cell.length_b   1.000
_cell.length_c   1.000
_cell.angle_alpha   90.00
_cell.angle_beta   90.00
_cell.angle_gamma   90.00
#
_symmetry.space_group_name_H-M   'P 1'
#
loop_
_entity.id
_entity.type
_entity.pdbx_description
1 polymer ?
#
loop_
_entity_poly.entity_id
_entity_poly.type
_entity_poly.pdbx_seq_one_letter_code
_entity_poly.pdbx_strand_id
1 'polypeptide(L)' 'MSYDNTEETRNIASRYEFAVQPIAMKNTHHAEKTELLIGRNFDWFLG' A
#
# COMPACT_ATOMS: atom_id res chain seq x y z
N MET A 1 -5.99 3.74 5.24
CA MET A 1 -6.57 3.78 3.88
C MET A 1 -5.59 3.07 2.96
N SER A 2 -6.08 2.21 2.08
CA SER A 2 -5.27 1.55 1.06
C SER A 2 -5.33 2.32 -0.25
N TYR A 3 -4.22 2.35 -0.97
CA TYR A 3 -4.07 3.04 -2.24
C TYR A 3 -3.82 2.02 -3.35
N ASP A 4 -4.02 2.42 -4.61
CA ASP A 4 -3.63 1.57 -5.72
C ASP A 4 -2.10 1.44 -5.77
N ASN A 5 -1.62 0.22 -6.05
CA ASN A 5 -0.19 -0.06 -6.14
C ASN A 5 0.39 0.41 -7.49
N THR A 6 0.36 1.72 -7.73
CA THR A 6 0.93 2.35 -8.91
C THR A 6 2.30 2.96 -8.59
N GLU A 7 3.12 3.14 -9.62
CA GLU A 7 4.44 3.77 -9.50
C GLU A 7 4.33 5.23 -9.02
N GLU A 8 3.31 5.96 -9.46
CA GLU A 8 3.03 7.33 -9.02
C GLU A 8 2.77 7.41 -7.51
N THR A 9 1.92 6.52 -6.98
CA THR A 9 1.62 6.46 -5.55
C THR A 9 2.87 6.16 -4.72
N ARG A 10 3.74 5.26 -5.20
CA ARG A 10 5.03 4.96 -4.55
C ARG A 10 5.99 6.16 -4.56
N ASN A 11 6.07 6.86 -5.69
CA ASN A 11 6.94 8.03 -5.84
C ASN A 11 6.53 9.18 -4.91
N ILE A 12 5.21 9.42 -4.78
CA ILE A 12 4.69 10.44 -3.85
C ILE A 12 4.95 10.03 -2.41
N ALA A 13 4.68 8.76 -2.04
CA ALA A 13 4.94 8.29 -0.68
C ALA A 13 6.43 8.39 -0.30
N SER A 14 7.32 7.99 -1.20
CA SER A 14 8.77 8.13 -1.02
C SER A 14 9.21 9.58 -0.88
N ARG A 15 8.60 10.51 -1.62
CA ARG A 15 8.92 11.95 -1.54
C ARG A 15 8.62 12.54 -0.16
N TYR A 16 7.61 12.01 0.52
CA TYR A 16 7.22 12.45 1.86
C TYR A 16 7.69 11.51 2.98
N GLU A 17 8.63 10.61 2.68
CA GLU A 17 9.22 9.66 3.63
C GLU A 17 8.18 8.77 4.34
N PHE A 18 7.07 8.46 3.65
CA PHE A 18 6.12 7.47 4.13
C PHE A 18 6.59 6.05 3.80
N ALA A 19 6.40 5.14 4.75
CA ALA A 19 6.54 3.73 4.51
C ALA A 19 5.39 3.25 3.60
N VAL A 20 5.73 2.35 2.68
CA VAL A 20 4.76 1.69 1.80
C VAL A 20 4.84 0.18 1.93
N GLN A 21 3.70 -0.51 1.97
CA GLN A 21 3.65 -1.96 2.02
C GLN A 21 2.59 -2.50 1.05
N PRO A 22 2.96 -3.30 0.03
CA PRO A 22 1.99 -3.94 -0.84
C PRO A 22 1.28 -5.07 -0.11
N ILE A 23 -0.05 -5.10 -0.18
CA ILE A 23 -0.88 -6.17 0.36
C ILE A 23 -1.74 -6.78 -0.76
N ALA A 24 -1.78 -8.11 -0.79
CA ALA A 24 -2.68 -8.83 -1.69
C ALA A 24 -4.10 -8.73 -1.11
N MET A 25 -4.99 -8.02 -1.80
CA MET A 25 -6.39 -7.93 -1.39
C MET A 25 -7.23 -8.89 -2.23
N LYS A 26 -8.09 -9.66 -1.56
CA LYS A 26 -9.15 -10.42 -2.22
C LYS A 26 -10.39 -9.52 -2.33
N ASN A 27 -10.52 -8.81 -3.43
CA ASN A 27 -11.72 -8.04 -3.75
C ASN A 27 -12.79 -8.95 -4.36
N THR A 28 -14.06 -8.67 -4.04
CA THR A 28 -15.26 -9.43 -4.45
C THR A 28 -15.51 -9.41 -5.97
N HIS A 29 -14.71 -8.68 -6.72
CA HIS A 29 -14.79 -8.53 -8.16
C HIS A 29 -13.72 -9.35 -8.89
N HIS A 30 -13.46 -10.59 -8.45
CA HIS A 30 -12.67 -11.64 -9.13
C HIS A 30 -11.31 -11.23 -9.78
N ALA A 31 -10.75 -10.11 -9.36
CA ALA A 31 -9.52 -9.55 -9.88
C ALA A 31 -8.53 -9.47 -8.72
N GLU A 32 -7.37 -10.09 -8.84
CA GLU A 32 -6.31 -9.98 -7.82
C GLU A 32 -5.76 -8.56 -7.85
N LYS A 33 -6.23 -7.68 -6.96
CA LYS A 33 -5.69 -6.32 -6.84
C LYS A 33 -4.66 -6.28 -5.72
N THR A 34 -3.46 -5.80 -6.07
CA THR A 34 -2.47 -5.44 -5.05
C THR A 34 -2.76 -4.02 -4.60
N GLU A 35 -3.08 -3.84 -3.33
CA GLU A 35 -3.22 -2.53 -2.74
C GLU A 35 -1.92 -2.13 -2.03
N LEU A 36 -1.70 -0.83 -1.86
CA LEU A 36 -0.55 -0.26 -1.19
C LEU A 36 -1.02 0.39 0.11
N LEU A 37 -0.53 -0.12 1.25
CA LEU A 37 -0.63 0.59 2.52
C LEU A 37 0.40 1.71 2.52
N ILE A 38 0.00 2.90 2.98
CA ILE A 38 0.89 4.05 3.16
C ILE A 38 0.72 4.54 4.59
N GLY A 39 1.83 4.69 5.31
CA GLY A 39 1.81 5.07 6.72
C GLY A 39 3.19 5.51 7.20
N ARG A 40 3.27 6.11 8.39
CA ARG A 40 4.56 6.49 8.99
C ARG A 40 5.28 5.30 9.64
N ASN A 41 4.51 4.34 10.14
CA ASN A 41 5.01 3.15 10.81
C ASN A 41 4.00 1.99 10.64
N PHE A 42 4.50 0.78 10.39
CA PHE A 42 3.75 -0.46 10.26
C PHE A 42 4.09 -1.51 11.34
N ASP A 43 4.68 -1.12 12.47
CA ASP A 43 5.03 -2.04 13.57
C ASP A 43 3.83 -2.87 14.05
N TRP A 44 2.62 -2.30 14.01
CA TRP A 44 1.38 -3.02 14.35
C TRP A 44 0.95 -4.07 13.32
N PHE A 45 1.51 -4.02 12.11
CA PHE A 45 1.19 -4.90 10.98
C PHE A 45 2.29 -5.94 10.70
N LEU A 46 3.55 -5.62 11.02
CA LEU A 46 4.73 -6.48 10.80
C LEU A 46 5.11 -7.35 12.02
N GLY A 47 4.28 -7.35 13.06
CA GLY A 47 4.50 -8.07 14.32
C GLY A 47 4.73 -9.57 14.18
#